data_AF-A0A7C1PVM5-F1
#
_entry.id   AF-A0A7C1PVM5-F1
#
_cell.length_a   1.000
_cell.length_b   1.000
_cell.length_c   1.000
_cell.angle_alpha   90.00
_cell.angle_beta   90.00
_cell.angle_gamma   90.00
#
_symmetry.space_group_name_H-M   'P 1'
#
loop_
_entity.id
_entity.type
_entity.pdbx_description
1 polymer ?
#
loop_
_entity_poly.entity_id
_entity_poly.type
_entity_poly.pdbx_seq_one_letter_code
_entity_poly.pdbx_strand_id
1 'polypeptide(L)'
;MDDKLQVIVKESGLEKTKASVILEKFQDYFKIADEWEQKAKTIKVVDESQTADMQMARIGRLFLKDKRMAVEKTRKELKEQALREGKAIDGIANVLKALIVPIEEYLDKQEHFVELKEAAEEAERRVEVERRMEEERIAEEKAKVEAEAKERERIRLENIKLKKEAEAKEILLQKERKKAKAERHKAELKLQEEREKAEKERKIAQAEADKFFKIEQEKQAAIHKERDRKLLEQQIAREEAEAKAAELLKEIECPYCHKKFKLGNEVK
;
A
#
# COMPACT_ATOMS: atom_id res chain seq x y z
N MET A 1 -70.54 -60.98 23.22
CA MET A 1 -69.51 -59.93 22.96
C MET A 1 -68.19 -60.53 22.43
N ASP A 2 -68.06 -61.86 22.25
CA ASP A 2 -66.87 -62.53 21.69
C ASP A 2 -66.42 -62.05 20.30
N ASP A 3 -67.34 -61.42 19.55
CA ASP A 3 -67.10 -60.97 18.18
C ASP A 3 -66.05 -59.85 18.08
N LYS A 4 -65.94 -58.99 19.10
CA LYS A 4 -65.01 -57.83 19.07
C LYS A 4 -63.54 -58.27 19.06
N LEU A 5 -63.19 -59.33 19.81
CA LEU A 5 -61.83 -59.86 19.82
C LEU A 5 -61.47 -60.52 18.49
N GLN A 6 -62.44 -61.22 17.87
CA GLN A 6 -62.23 -61.85 16.58
C GLN A 6 -62.06 -60.82 15.44
N VAL A 7 -62.78 -59.70 15.49
CA VAL A 7 -62.61 -58.61 14.53
C VAL A 7 -61.22 -57.98 14.64
N ILE A 8 -60.75 -57.66 15.86
CA ILE A 8 -59.41 -57.09 16.07
C ILE A 8 -58.31 -58.01 15.55
N VAL A 9 -58.44 -59.33 15.77
CA VAL A 9 -57.44 -60.30 15.31
C VAL A 9 -57.48 -60.45 13.79
N LYS A 10 -58.66 -60.41 13.15
CA LYS A 10 -58.78 -60.45 11.68
C LYS A 10 -58.19 -59.22 11.00
N GLU A 11 -58.39 -58.03 11.58
CA GLU A 11 -57.85 -56.77 11.05
C GLU A 11 -56.33 -56.63 11.23
N SER A 12 -55.73 -57.39 12.15
CA SER A 12 -54.30 -57.29 12.47
C SER A 12 -53.34 -57.88 11.42
N GLY A 13 -53.86 -58.61 10.42
CA GLY A 13 -53.03 -59.23 9.36
C GLY A 13 -52.07 -60.33 9.87
N LEU A 14 -52.27 -60.83 11.08
CA LEU A 14 -51.42 -61.88 11.67
C LEU A 14 -51.64 -63.24 10.99
N GLU A 15 -50.59 -64.06 11.02
CA GLU A 15 -50.65 -65.45 10.60
C GLU A 15 -51.73 -66.21 11.38
N LYS A 16 -52.53 -67.04 10.69
CA LYS A 16 -53.69 -67.73 11.25
C LYS A 16 -53.38 -68.52 12.54
N THR A 17 -52.20 -69.14 12.61
CA THR A 17 -51.70 -69.88 13.77
C THR A 17 -51.43 -68.95 14.97
N LYS A 18 -50.71 -67.85 14.75
CA LYS A 18 -50.43 -66.82 15.78
C LYS A 18 -51.72 -66.13 16.25
N ALA A 19 -52.65 -65.87 15.33
CA ALA A 19 -53.98 -65.34 15.62
C ALA A 19 -54.79 -66.26 16.53
N SER A 20 -54.82 -67.58 16.26
CA SER A 20 -55.50 -68.56 17.12
C SER A 20 -54.93 -68.63 18.53
N VAL A 21 -53.60 -68.58 18.68
CA VAL A 21 -52.94 -68.60 20.00
C VAL A 21 -53.29 -67.36 20.83
N ILE A 22 -53.39 -66.19 20.20
CA ILE A 22 -53.79 -64.95 20.89
C ILE A 22 -55.26 -65.04 21.33
N LEU A 23 -56.14 -65.53 20.47
CA LEU A 23 -57.56 -65.70 20.82
C LEU A 23 -57.73 -66.65 22.00
N GLU A 24 -57.08 -67.82 21.98
CA GLU A 24 -57.15 -68.80 23.07
C GLU A 24 -56.69 -68.21 24.41
N LYS A 25 -55.56 -67.48 24.42
CA LYS A 25 -55.01 -66.90 25.65
C LYS A 25 -55.84 -65.75 26.23
N PHE A 26 -56.60 -65.01 25.41
CA PHE A 26 -57.36 -63.84 25.86
C PHE A 26 -58.87 -64.04 25.97
N GLN A 27 -59.43 -65.09 25.34
CA GLN A 27 -60.86 -65.36 25.34
C GLN A 27 -61.41 -65.61 26.76
N ASP A 28 -60.67 -66.32 27.60
CA ASP A 28 -61.09 -66.62 28.98
C ASP A 28 -61.19 -65.36 29.84
N TYR A 29 -60.27 -64.41 29.68
CA TYR A 29 -60.34 -63.13 30.41
C TYR A 29 -61.55 -62.31 30.01
N PHE A 30 -61.99 -62.42 28.76
CA PHE A 30 -63.14 -61.70 28.24
C PHE A 30 -64.45 -62.23 28.85
N LYS A 31 -64.61 -63.55 28.93
CA LYS A 31 -65.75 -64.20 29.62
C LYS A 31 -65.80 -63.81 31.09
N ILE A 32 -64.66 -63.88 31.78
CA ILE A 32 -64.54 -63.50 33.19
C ILE A 32 -64.94 -62.02 33.39
N ALA A 33 -64.53 -61.13 32.49
CA ALA A 33 -64.87 -59.72 32.59
C ALA A 33 -66.39 -59.46 32.42
N ASP A 34 -67.04 -60.11 31.45
CA ASP A 34 -68.49 -59.98 31.21
C ASP A 34 -69.31 -60.51 32.41
N GLU A 35 -68.94 -61.67 32.95
CA GLU A 35 -69.59 -62.23 34.14
C GLU A 35 -69.47 -61.31 35.36
N TRP A 36 -68.28 -60.73 35.58
CA TRP A 36 -68.06 -59.81 36.69
C TRP A 36 -68.68 -58.44 36.47
N GLU A 37 -68.85 -57.99 35.22
CA GLU A 37 -69.59 -56.76 34.90
C GLU A 37 -71.05 -56.89 35.33
N GLN A 38 -71.69 -58.03 35.03
CA GLN A 38 -73.07 -58.30 35.45
C GLN A 38 -73.19 -58.37 36.98
N LYS A 39 -72.31 -59.14 37.64
CA LYS A 39 -72.27 -59.26 39.10
C LYS A 39 -72.00 -57.92 39.79
N ALA A 40 -71.11 -57.10 39.24
CA ALA A 40 -70.78 -55.79 39.79
C ALA A 40 -71.96 -54.81 39.70
N LYS A 41 -72.72 -54.82 38.59
CA LYS A 41 -73.91 -53.95 38.42
C LYS A 41 -75.03 -54.29 39.40
N THR A 42 -75.08 -55.52 39.90
CA THR A 42 -76.06 -55.97 40.91
C THR A 42 -75.71 -55.47 42.31
N ILE A 43 -74.42 -55.30 42.63
CA ILE A 43 -73.98 -54.85 43.95
C ILE A 43 -74.19 -53.33 44.07
N LYS A 44 -75.20 -52.92 44.85
CA LYS A 44 -75.49 -51.52 45.18
C LYS A 44 -75.51 -51.34 46.69
N VAL A 45 -74.46 -50.74 47.24
CA VAL A 45 -74.35 -50.44 48.67
C VAL A 45 -75.02 -49.09 48.93
N VAL A 46 -76.08 -49.07 49.75
CA VAL A 46 -76.86 -47.87 50.09
C VAL A 46 -76.68 -47.46 51.56
N ASP A 47 -76.33 -48.40 52.44
CA ASP A 47 -76.21 -48.18 53.89
C ASP A 47 -74.98 -48.87 54.49
N GLU A 48 -74.43 -48.31 55.58
CA GLU A 48 -73.21 -48.78 56.25
C GLU A 48 -73.35 -50.16 56.92
N SER A 49 -74.58 -50.59 57.21
CA SER A 49 -74.84 -51.92 57.77
C SER A 49 -74.65 -53.07 56.77
N GLN A 50 -74.58 -52.78 55.46
CA GLN A 50 -74.45 -53.76 54.37
C GLN A 50 -73.01 -54.30 54.19
N THR A 51 -72.45 -54.85 55.27
CA THR A 51 -71.07 -55.34 55.36
C THR A 51 -70.75 -56.46 54.37
N ALA A 52 -71.72 -57.32 54.05
CA ALA A 52 -71.54 -58.43 53.10
C ALA A 52 -71.33 -57.93 51.65
N ASP A 53 -72.11 -56.96 51.19
CA ASP A 53 -72.00 -56.40 49.84
C ASP A 53 -70.69 -55.63 49.66
N MET A 54 -70.24 -54.91 50.70
CA MET A 54 -68.92 -54.26 50.72
C MET A 54 -67.76 -55.26 50.65
N GLN A 55 -67.87 -56.40 51.35
CA GLN A 55 -66.87 -57.47 51.28
C GLN A 55 -66.84 -58.13 49.90
N MET A 56 -68.00 -58.40 49.31
CA MET A 56 -68.11 -58.94 47.95
C MET A 56 -67.54 -57.97 46.90
N ALA A 57 -67.80 -56.67 47.04
CA ALA A 57 -67.19 -55.63 46.19
C ALA A 57 -65.66 -55.60 46.34
N ARG A 58 -65.14 -55.73 47.57
CA ARG A 58 -63.69 -55.79 47.82
C ARG A 58 -63.04 -57.03 47.18
N ILE A 59 -63.64 -58.20 47.36
CA ILE A 59 -63.16 -59.46 46.78
C ILE A 59 -63.20 -59.38 45.25
N GLY A 60 -64.31 -58.90 44.68
CA GLY A 60 -64.44 -58.69 43.24
C GLY A 60 -63.39 -57.73 42.69
N ARG A 61 -63.13 -56.61 43.37
CA ARG A 61 -62.06 -55.66 42.99
C ARG A 61 -60.68 -56.31 43.00
N LEU A 62 -60.35 -57.05 44.07
CA LEU A 62 -59.04 -57.70 44.18
C LEU A 62 -58.87 -58.78 43.10
N PHE A 63 -59.90 -59.58 42.88
CA PHE A 63 -59.92 -60.59 41.82
C PHE A 63 -59.73 -59.98 40.43
N LEU A 64 -60.47 -58.92 40.09
CA LEU A 64 -60.31 -58.21 38.82
C LEU A 64 -58.94 -57.55 38.70
N LYS A 65 -58.36 -57.03 39.81
CA LYS A 65 -56.99 -56.52 39.83
C LYS A 65 -55.98 -57.62 39.49
N ASP A 66 -56.13 -58.81 40.05
CA ASP A 66 -55.24 -59.94 39.80
C ASP A 66 -55.36 -60.43 38.36
N LYS A 67 -56.59 -60.52 37.83
CA LYS A 67 -56.81 -60.85 36.41
C LYS A 67 -56.25 -59.80 35.47
N ARG A 68 -56.37 -58.50 35.81
CA ARG A 68 -55.73 -57.42 35.05
C ARG A 68 -54.20 -57.57 35.04
N MET A 69 -53.58 -57.89 36.16
CA MET A 69 -52.13 -58.13 36.22
C MET A 69 -51.72 -59.36 35.39
N ALA A 70 -52.54 -60.42 35.39
CA ALA A 70 -52.30 -61.61 34.57
C ALA A 70 -52.37 -61.30 33.06
N VAL A 71 -53.36 -60.51 32.62
CA VAL A 71 -53.46 -60.03 31.22
C VAL A 71 -52.21 -59.27 30.79
N GLU A 72 -51.71 -58.35 31.63
CA GLU A 72 -50.47 -57.61 31.33
C GLU A 72 -49.24 -58.53 31.29
N LYS A 73 -49.18 -59.56 32.14
CA LYS A 73 -48.10 -60.56 32.10
C LYS A 73 -48.11 -61.33 30.78
N THR A 74 -49.27 -61.88 30.39
CA THR A 74 -49.45 -62.61 29.13
C THR A 74 -49.12 -61.73 27.91
N ARG A 75 -49.53 -60.45 27.94
CA ARG A 75 -49.18 -59.47 26.91
C ARG A 75 -47.67 -59.28 26.79
N LYS A 76 -46.96 -59.13 27.92
CA LYS A 76 -45.49 -58.95 27.92
C LYS A 76 -44.77 -60.18 27.38
N GLU A 77 -45.19 -61.37 27.78
CA GLU A 77 -44.61 -62.64 27.32
C GLU A 77 -44.73 -62.81 25.80
N LEU A 78 -45.94 -62.60 25.25
CA LEU A 78 -46.17 -62.68 23.80
C LEU A 78 -45.36 -61.63 23.03
N LYS A 79 -45.26 -60.40 23.55
CA LYS A 79 -44.47 -59.33 22.93
C LYS A 79 -42.98 -59.65 22.95
N GLU A 80 -42.47 -60.21 24.04
CA GLU A 80 -41.05 -60.56 24.17
C GLU A 80 -40.64 -61.62 23.14
N GLN A 81 -41.49 -62.62 22.91
CA GLN A 81 -41.26 -63.62 21.87
C GLN A 81 -41.18 -62.99 20.47
N ALA A 82 -42.13 -62.10 20.13
CA ALA A 82 -42.11 -61.38 18.86
C ALA A 82 -40.88 -60.47 18.71
N LEU A 83 -40.44 -59.82 19.79
CA LEU A 83 -39.22 -59.00 19.79
C LEU A 83 -37.97 -59.86 19.60
N ARG A 84 -37.91 -61.05 20.20
CA ARG A 84 -36.80 -62.01 19.99
C ARG A 84 -36.78 -62.54 18.56
N GLU A 85 -37.95 -62.88 18.00
CA GLU A 85 -38.10 -63.29 16.60
C GLU A 85 -37.62 -62.19 15.65
N GLY A 86 -38.09 -60.94 15.85
CA GLY A 86 -37.64 -59.79 15.06
C GLY A 86 -36.12 -59.57 15.13
N LYS A 87 -35.54 -59.58 16.34
CA LYS A 87 -34.08 -59.46 16.53
C LYS A 87 -33.29 -60.57 15.84
N ALA A 88 -33.81 -61.80 15.83
CA ALA A 88 -33.17 -62.92 15.16
C ALA A 88 -33.18 -62.72 13.63
N ILE A 89 -34.31 -62.27 13.07
CA ILE A 89 -34.43 -61.94 11.64
C ILE A 89 -33.46 -60.82 11.26
N ASP A 90 -33.42 -59.74 12.06
CA ASP A 90 -32.50 -58.62 11.84
C ASP A 90 -31.04 -59.08 11.93
N GLY A 91 -30.71 -59.94 12.89
CA GLY A 91 -29.39 -60.54 13.02
C GLY A 91 -28.98 -61.33 11.78
N ILE A 92 -29.86 -62.21 11.29
CA ILE A 92 -29.62 -62.99 10.06
C ILE A 92 -29.46 -62.05 8.85
N ALA A 93 -30.33 -61.05 8.71
CA ALA A 93 -30.26 -60.09 7.63
C ALA A 93 -28.93 -59.32 7.62
N ASN A 94 -28.44 -58.92 8.80
CA ASN A 94 -27.15 -58.23 8.93
C ASN A 94 -25.96 -59.13 8.59
N VAL A 95 -26.00 -60.40 9.00
CA VAL A 95 -24.97 -61.39 8.62
C VAL A 95 -24.97 -61.59 7.10
N LEU A 96 -26.13 -61.76 6.48
CA LEU A 96 -26.24 -61.91 5.03
C LEU A 96 -25.74 -60.66 4.30
N LYS A 97 -26.11 -59.45 4.75
CA LYS A 97 -25.59 -58.20 4.18
C LYS A 97 -24.08 -58.09 4.29
N ALA A 98 -23.51 -58.43 5.44
CA ALA A 98 -22.06 -58.40 5.65
C ALA A 98 -21.29 -59.37 4.73
N LEU A 99 -21.93 -60.45 4.27
CA LEU A 99 -21.36 -61.37 3.28
C LEU A 99 -21.56 -60.88 1.84
N ILE A 100 -22.73 -60.32 1.53
CA ILE A 100 -23.08 -59.89 0.16
C ILE A 100 -22.31 -58.63 -0.25
N VAL A 101 -22.21 -57.63 0.62
CA VAL A 101 -21.62 -56.32 0.29
C VAL A 101 -20.18 -56.43 -0.23
N PRO A 102 -19.25 -57.16 0.42
CA PRO A 102 -17.89 -57.31 -0.11
C PRO A 102 -17.84 -58.03 -1.47
N ILE A 103 -18.79 -58.94 -1.72
CA ILE A 103 -18.89 -59.66 -3.00
C ILE A 103 -19.38 -58.70 -4.09
N GLU A 104 -20.40 -57.89 -3.80
CA GLU A 104 -20.87 -56.84 -4.71
C GLU A 104 -19.76 -55.84 -5.02
N GLU A 105 -19.02 -55.33 -4.02
CA GLU A 105 -17.89 -54.43 -4.23
C GLU A 105 -16.77 -55.05 -5.06
N TYR A 106 -16.52 -56.36 -4.90
CA TYR A 106 -15.55 -57.06 -5.74
C TYR A 106 -16.03 -57.14 -7.18
N LEU A 107 -17.29 -57.53 -7.41
CA LEU A 107 -17.88 -57.65 -8.73
C LEU A 107 -17.96 -56.29 -9.44
N ASP A 108 -18.31 -55.23 -8.71
CA ASP A 108 -18.34 -53.86 -9.20
C ASP A 108 -16.96 -53.40 -9.69
N LYS A 109 -15.89 -53.72 -8.95
CA LYS A 109 -14.51 -53.48 -9.39
C LYS A 109 -14.13 -54.29 -10.64
N GLN A 110 -14.69 -55.49 -10.81
CA GLN A 110 -14.45 -56.28 -12.03
C GLN A 110 -15.21 -55.70 -13.23
N GLU A 111 -16.44 -55.25 -13.03
CA GLU A 111 -17.27 -54.60 -14.05
C GLU A 111 -16.59 -53.32 -14.56
N HIS A 112 -16.17 -52.46 -13.64
CA HIS A 112 -15.50 -51.19 -13.95
C HIS A 112 -13.98 -51.33 -14.13
N PHE A 113 -13.43 -52.55 -14.27
CA PHE A 113 -11.98 -52.75 -14.33
C PHE A 113 -11.32 -51.99 -15.49
N VAL A 114 -11.96 -51.97 -16.66
CA VAL A 114 -11.44 -51.26 -17.84
C VAL A 114 -11.43 -49.76 -17.58
N GLU A 115 -12.53 -49.19 -17.07
CA GLU A 115 -12.64 -47.76 -16.76
C GLU A 115 -11.65 -47.35 -15.65
N LEU A 116 -11.51 -48.17 -14.61
CA LEU A 116 -10.53 -47.95 -13.53
C LEU A 116 -9.10 -47.98 -14.05
N LYS A 117 -8.80 -48.90 -14.97
CA LYS A 117 -7.47 -49.00 -15.58
C LYS A 117 -7.19 -47.82 -16.49
N GLU A 118 -8.15 -47.43 -17.34
CA GLU A 118 -8.01 -46.26 -18.21
C GLU A 118 -7.85 -44.96 -17.41
N ALA A 119 -8.63 -44.79 -16.34
CA ALA A 119 -8.50 -43.65 -15.43
C ALA A 119 -7.15 -43.63 -14.71
N ALA A 120 -6.65 -44.79 -14.26
CA ALA A 120 -5.34 -44.91 -13.64
C ALA A 120 -4.21 -44.58 -14.62
N GLU A 121 -4.26 -45.11 -15.83
CA GLU A 121 -3.28 -44.80 -16.89
C GLU A 121 -3.34 -43.32 -17.30
N GLU A 122 -4.53 -42.70 -17.36
CA GLU A 122 -4.65 -41.28 -17.64
C GLU A 122 -4.07 -40.42 -16.52
N ALA A 123 -4.33 -40.78 -15.26
CA ALA A 123 -3.74 -40.09 -14.12
C ALA A 123 -2.21 -40.17 -14.14
N GLU A 124 -1.65 -41.35 -14.42
CA GLU A 124 -0.20 -41.54 -14.54
C GLU A 124 0.38 -40.72 -15.70
N ARG A 125 -0.28 -40.72 -16.87
CA ARG A 125 0.12 -39.88 -18.02
C ARG A 125 0.12 -38.40 -17.67
N ARG A 126 -0.88 -37.91 -16.92
CA ARG A 126 -0.95 -36.50 -16.48
C ARG A 126 0.21 -36.15 -15.54
N VAL A 127 0.51 -37.00 -14.58
CA VAL A 127 1.63 -36.81 -13.64
C VAL A 127 2.97 -36.77 -14.38
N GLU A 128 3.18 -37.68 -15.34
CA GLU A 128 4.42 -37.70 -16.12
C GLU A 128 4.55 -36.47 -17.04
N VAL A 129 3.46 -36.01 -17.64
CA VAL A 129 3.45 -34.76 -18.44
C VAL A 129 3.77 -33.57 -17.54
N GLU A 130 3.14 -33.46 -16.37
CA GLU A 130 3.41 -32.37 -15.42
C GLU A 130 4.86 -32.37 -14.95
N ARG A 131 5.42 -33.54 -14.64
CA ARG A 131 6.83 -33.69 -14.27
C ARG A 131 7.77 -33.22 -15.39
N ARG A 132 7.49 -33.60 -16.64
CA ARG A 132 8.28 -33.15 -17.80
C ARG A 132 8.19 -31.64 -18.02
N MET A 133 7.00 -31.06 -17.89
CA MET A 133 6.80 -29.62 -18.03
C MET A 133 7.55 -28.84 -16.94
N GLU A 134 7.56 -29.34 -15.70
CA GLU A 134 8.31 -28.70 -14.62
C GLU A 134 9.83 -28.86 -14.81
N GLU A 135 10.29 -30.04 -15.25
CA GLU A 135 11.71 -30.26 -15.60
C GLU A 135 12.16 -29.31 -16.73
N GLU A 136 11.33 -29.11 -17.75
CA GLU A 136 11.60 -28.15 -18.84
C GLU A 136 11.61 -26.70 -18.33
N ARG A 137 10.67 -26.31 -17.48
CA ARG A 137 10.64 -24.98 -16.86
C ARG A 137 11.89 -24.71 -16.03
N ILE A 138 12.30 -25.66 -15.20
CA ILE A 138 13.50 -25.56 -14.38
C ILE A 138 14.75 -25.46 -15.27
N ALA A 139 14.79 -26.22 -16.37
CA ALA A 139 15.90 -26.14 -17.33
C ALA A 139 15.96 -24.77 -18.03
N GLU A 140 14.81 -24.24 -18.47
CA GLU A 140 14.74 -22.92 -19.11
C GLU A 140 15.13 -21.81 -18.12
N GLU A 141 14.65 -21.86 -16.88
CA GLU A 141 15.00 -20.89 -15.84
C GLU A 141 16.51 -20.94 -15.53
N LYS A 142 17.09 -22.13 -15.36
CA LYS A 142 18.54 -22.29 -15.17
C LYS A 142 19.32 -21.70 -16.34
N ALA A 143 18.88 -21.93 -17.58
CA ALA A 143 19.53 -21.37 -18.76
C ALA A 143 19.46 -19.82 -18.79
N LYS A 144 18.31 -19.24 -18.40
CA LYS A 144 18.16 -17.77 -18.27
C LYS A 144 19.08 -17.19 -17.21
N VAL A 145 19.11 -17.80 -16.03
CA VAL A 145 19.98 -17.37 -14.92
C VAL A 145 21.46 -17.46 -15.32
N GLU A 146 21.86 -18.52 -16.03
CA GLU A 146 23.22 -18.66 -16.53
C GLU A 146 23.56 -17.60 -17.59
N ALA A 147 22.65 -17.31 -18.52
CA ALA A 147 22.82 -16.26 -19.51
C ALA A 147 22.94 -14.87 -18.86
N GLU A 148 22.09 -14.56 -17.88
CA GLU A 148 22.18 -13.32 -17.11
C GLU A 148 23.49 -13.20 -16.32
N ALA A 149 23.97 -14.30 -15.73
CA ALA A 149 25.23 -14.32 -15.00
C ALA A 149 26.40 -13.98 -15.93
N LYS A 150 26.44 -14.56 -17.14
CA LYS A 150 27.45 -14.27 -18.17
C LYS A 150 27.39 -12.80 -18.62
N GLU A 151 26.19 -12.25 -18.79
CA GLU A 151 26.03 -10.86 -19.19
C GLU A 151 26.49 -9.89 -18.08
N ARG A 152 26.12 -10.17 -16.83
CA ARG A 152 26.60 -9.40 -15.66
C ARG A 152 28.12 -9.43 -15.55
N GLU A 153 28.75 -10.56 -15.85
CA GLU A 153 30.21 -10.68 -15.85
C GLU A 153 30.85 -9.82 -16.96
N ARG A 154 30.31 -9.83 -18.19
CA ARG A 154 30.76 -8.95 -19.27
C ARG A 154 30.68 -7.48 -18.89
N ILE A 155 29.53 -7.04 -18.37
CA ILE A 155 29.31 -5.66 -17.91
C ILE A 155 30.31 -5.30 -16.80
N ARG A 156 30.61 -6.20 -15.86
CA ARG A 156 31.63 -5.97 -14.82
C ARG A 156 33.01 -5.74 -15.42
N LEU A 157 33.43 -6.59 -16.36
CA LEU A 157 34.73 -6.47 -17.02
C LEU A 157 34.84 -5.17 -17.82
N GLU A 158 33.77 -4.79 -18.52
CA GLU A 158 33.71 -3.52 -19.25
C GLU A 158 33.75 -2.31 -18.32
N ASN A 159 32.97 -2.32 -17.23
CA ASN A 159 33.01 -1.27 -16.21
C ASN A 159 34.40 -1.12 -15.57
N ILE A 160 35.13 -2.22 -15.35
CA ILE A 160 36.50 -2.17 -14.86
C ILE A 160 37.43 -1.49 -15.87
N LYS A 161 37.30 -1.79 -17.17
CA LYS A 161 38.08 -1.13 -18.23
C LYS A 161 37.76 0.36 -18.30
N LEU A 162 36.48 0.73 -18.30
CA LEU A 162 36.03 2.12 -18.35
C LEU A 162 36.51 2.92 -17.14
N LYS A 163 36.49 2.34 -15.93
CA LYS A 163 37.05 2.98 -14.74
C LYS A 163 38.55 3.25 -14.88
N LYS A 164 39.33 2.27 -15.32
CA LYS A 164 40.77 2.45 -15.56
C LYS A 164 41.06 3.51 -16.61
N GLU A 165 40.26 3.55 -17.68
CA GLU A 165 40.39 4.57 -18.72
C GLU A 165 40.02 5.97 -18.21
N ALA A 166 38.96 6.09 -17.41
CA ALA A 166 38.54 7.34 -16.79
C ALA A 166 39.59 7.84 -15.78
N GLU A 167 40.14 6.97 -14.94
CA GLU A 167 41.24 7.28 -14.02
C GLU A 167 42.48 7.76 -14.77
N ALA A 168 42.86 7.08 -15.86
CA ALA A 168 43.99 7.50 -16.70
C ALA A 168 43.74 8.89 -17.34
N LYS A 169 42.53 9.13 -17.86
CA LYS A 169 42.12 10.44 -18.39
C LYS A 169 42.14 11.53 -17.32
N GLU A 170 41.69 11.23 -16.10
CA GLU A 170 41.70 12.19 -15.01
C GLU A 170 43.13 12.54 -14.59
N ILE A 171 44.02 11.56 -14.47
CA ILE A 171 45.44 11.79 -14.17
C ILE A 171 46.08 12.68 -15.24
N LEU A 172 45.77 12.46 -16.52
CA LEU A 172 46.26 13.30 -17.62
C LEU A 172 45.71 14.72 -17.52
N LEU A 173 44.40 14.88 -17.33
CA LEU A 173 43.75 16.19 -17.17
C LEU A 173 44.29 16.94 -15.95
N GLN A 174 44.57 16.25 -14.83
CA GLN A 174 45.18 16.86 -13.66
C GLN A 174 46.61 17.33 -13.95
N LYS A 175 47.40 16.56 -14.71
CA LYS A 175 48.74 16.99 -15.15
C LYS A 175 48.67 18.23 -16.05
N GLU A 176 47.74 18.26 -17.00
CA GLU A 176 47.51 19.43 -17.87
C GLU A 176 47.05 20.65 -17.07
N ARG A 177 46.10 20.49 -16.14
CA ARG A 177 45.66 21.56 -15.24
C ARG A 177 46.81 22.09 -14.39
N LYS A 178 47.70 21.24 -13.88
CA LYS A 178 48.89 21.66 -13.12
C LYS A 178 49.85 22.45 -14.01
N LYS A 179 50.10 22.01 -15.25
CA LYS A 179 50.93 22.74 -16.22
C LYS A 179 50.33 24.10 -16.57
N ALA A 180 49.04 24.14 -16.91
CA ALA A 180 48.32 25.38 -17.22
C ALA A 180 48.28 26.35 -16.04
N LYS A 181 48.08 25.87 -14.80
CA LYS A 181 48.17 26.71 -13.59
C LYS A 181 49.58 27.26 -13.39
N ALA A 182 50.62 26.43 -13.55
CA ALA A 182 52.00 26.89 -13.43
C ALA A 182 52.35 27.92 -14.51
N GLU A 183 51.85 27.76 -15.73
CA GLU A 183 52.03 28.71 -16.83
C GLU A 183 51.28 30.03 -16.58
N ARG A 184 50.02 29.96 -16.12
CA ARG A 184 49.24 31.14 -15.70
C ARG A 184 49.93 31.89 -14.56
N HIS A 185 50.42 31.19 -13.55
CA HIS A 185 51.15 31.81 -12.44
C HIS A 185 52.45 32.49 -12.92
N LYS A 186 53.20 31.84 -13.83
CA LYS A 186 54.38 32.47 -14.44
C LYS A 186 54.02 33.71 -15.26
N ALA A 187 52.92 33.67 -16.02
CA ALA A 187 52.43 34.80 -16.78
C ALA A 187 51.93 35.95 -15.87
N GLU A 188 51.27 35.62 -14.77
CA GLU A 188 50.78 36.58 -13.78
C GLU A 188 51.92 37.28 -13.06
N LEU A 189 52.96 36.54 -12.63
CA LEU A 189 54.17 37.14 -12.06
C LEU A 189 54.85 38.10 -13.04
N LYS A 190 55.00 37.71 -14.31
CA LYS A 190 55.57 38.61 -15.33
C LYS A 190 54.71 39.87 -15.52
N LEU A 191 53.39 39.72 -15.55
CA LEU A 191 52.47 40.85 -15.67
C LEU A 191 52.53 41.76 -14.44
N GLN A 192 52.68 41.21 -13.23
CA GLN A 192 52.88 41.99 -12.00
C GLN A 192 54.20 42.76 -12.06
N GLU A 193 55.30 42.12 -12.44
CA GLU A 193 56.61 42.79 -12.60
C GLU A 193 56.55 43.92 -13.64
N GLU A 194 55.86 43.72 -14.75
CA GLU A 194 55.63 44.76 -15.77
C GLU A 194 54.74 45.90 -15.24
N ARG A 195 53.69 45.58 -14.48
CA ARG A 195 52.82 46.59 -13.85
C ARG A 195 53.57 47.41 -12.80
N GLU A 196 54.41 46.78 -11.98
CA GLU A 196 55.23 47.48 -10.99
C GLU A 196 56.25 48.40 -11.66
N LYS A 197 56.87 47.97 -12.77
CA LYS A 197 57.76 48.82 -13.56
C LYS A 197 57.01 50.00 -14.16
N ALA A 198 55.85 49.76 -14.78
CA ALA A 198 55.01 50.82 -15.34
C ALA A 198 54.47 51.78 -14.27
N GLU A 199 54.15 51.30 -13.06
CA GLU A 199 53.71 52.15 -11.96
C GLU A 199 54.86 53.03 -11.42
N LYS A 200 56.07 52.48 -11.31
CA LYS A 200 57.27 53.26 -10.96
C LYS A 200 57.55 54.34 -11.99
N GLU A 201 57.46 54.03 -13.29
CA GLU A 201 57.59 55.02 -14.36
C GLU A 201 56.49 56.09 -14.31
N ARG A 202 55.23 55.70 -14.08
CA ARG A 202 54.12 56.66 -13.91
C ARG A 202 54.33 57.60 -12.73
N LYS A 203 54.85 57.10 -11.60
CA LYS A 203 55.15 57.93 -10.42
C LYS A 203 56.28 58.91 -10.69
N ILE A 204 57.31 58.50 -11.44
CA ILE A 204 58.39 59.40 -11.87
C ILE A 204 57.84 60.48 -12.80
N ALA A 205 57.05 60.11 -13.81
CA ALA A 205 56.44 61.06 -14.74
C ALA A 205 55.47 62.04 -14.05
N GLN A 206 54.68 61.58 -13.07
CA GLN A 206 53.83 62.46 -12.26
C GLN A 206 54.65 63.43 -11.42
N ALA A 207 55.72 62.98 -10.78
CA ALA A 207 56.59 63.86 -10.01
C ALA A 207 57.30 64.92 -10.88
N GLU A 208 57.61 64.59 -12.13
CA GLU A 208 58.15 65.53 -13.12
C GLU A 208 57.10 66.52 -13.62
N ALA A 209 55.89 66.05 -13.93
CA ALA A 209 54.77 66.90 -14.31
C ALA A 209 54.39 67.88 -13.19
N ASP A 210 54.36 67.44 -11.93
CA ASP A 210 54.09 68.28 -10.77
C ASP A 210 55.17 69.35 -10.56
N LYS A 211 56.45 69.01 -10.81
CA LYS A 211 57.55 69.99 -10.80
C LYS A 211 57.41 71.02 -11.92
N PHE A 212 57.05 70.57 -13.12
CA PHE A 212 56.83 71.45 -14.26
C PHE A 212 55.65 72.41 -14.02
N PHE A 213 54.55 71.89 -13.46
CA PHE A 213 53.37 72.67 -13.11
C PHE A 213 53.68 73.75 -12.04
N LYS A 214 54.51 73.44 -11.03
CA LYS A 214 54.97 74.44 -10.05
C LYS A 214 55.80 75.56 -10.69
N ILE A 215 56.72 75.21 -11.59
CA ILE A 215 57.54 76.19 -12.32
C ILE A 215 56.66 77.09 -13.20
N GLU A 216 55.62 76.54 -13.80
CA GLU A 216 54.70 77.29 -14.66
C GLU A 216 53.78 78.23 -13.87
N GLN A 217 53.30 77.81 -12.70
CA GLN A 217 52.58 78.68 -11.77
C GLN A 217 53.44 79.84 -11.28
N GLU A 218 54.71 79.60 -10.96
CA GLU A 218 55.66 80.66 -10.57
C GLU A 218 55.90 81.66 -11.71
N LYS A 219 56.01 81.19 -12.95
CA LYS A 219 56.12 82.06 -14.14
C LYS A 219 54.86 82.88 -14.38
N GLN A 220 53.67 82.29 -14.25
CA GLN A 220 52.41 83.02 -14.40
C GLN A 220 52.22 84.07 -13.29
N ALA A 221 52.62 83.76 -12.06
CA ALA A 221 52.61 84.72 -10.95
C ALA A 221 53.60 85.88 -11.18
N ALA A 222 54.76 85.63 -11.80
CA ALA A 222 55.71 86.68 -12.18
C ALA A 222 55.18 87.58 -13.30
N ILE A 223 54.53 87.00 -14.33
CA ILE A 223 53.88 87.75 -15.41
C ILE A 223 52.75 88.63 -14.87
N HIS A 224 51.95 88.11 -13.93
CA HIS A 224 50.90 88.90 -13.29
C HIS A 224 51.47 90.10 -12.52
N LYS A 225 52.52 89.89 -11.71
CA LYS A 225 53.21 90.99 -11.00
C LYS A 225 53.77 92.04 -11.95
N GLU A 226 54.30 91.63 -13.10
CA GLU A 226 54.83 92.57 -14.10
C GLU A 226 53.72 93.35 -14.81
N ARG A 227 52.57 92.70 -15.07
CA ARG A 227 51.39 93.32 -15.68
C ARG A 227 50.75 94.34 -14.74
N ASP A 228 50.66 94.02 -13.45
CA ASP A 228 50.13 94.93 -12.43
C ASP A 228 51.02 96.17 -12.27
N ARG A 229 52.35 96.01 -12.37
CA ARG A 229 53.31 97.13 -12.38
C ARG A 229 53.12 98.05 -13.59
N LYS A 230 52.92 97.49 -14.79
CA LYS A 230 52.69 98.27 -16.03
C LYS A 230 51.34 99.02 -16.01
N LEU A 231 50.31 98.45 -15.38
CA LEU A 231 49.01 99.11 -15.19
C LEU A 231 49.14 100.33 -14.26
N LEU A 232 49.95 100.22 -13.21
CA LEU A 232 50.23 101.33 -12.30
C LEU A 232 50.96 102.48 -13.01
N GLU A 233 51.97 102.17 -13.84
CA GLU A 233 52.70 103.15 -14.66
C GLU A 233 51.78 103.84 -15.70
N GLN A 234 50.80 103.12 -16.27
CA GLN A 234 49.82 103.70 -17.20
C GLN A 234 48.78 104.61 -16.52
N GLN A 235 48.41 104.34 -15.27
CA GLN A 235 47.50 105.22 -14.51
C GLN A 235 48.17 106.56 -14.18
N ILE A 236 49.44 106.53 -13.75
CA ILE A 236 50.23 107.73 -13.47
C ILE A 236 50.40 108.58 -14.75
N ALA A 237 50.66 107.95 -15.90
CA ALA A 237 50.77 108.65 -17.18
C ALA A 237 49.45 109.27 -17.69
N ARG A 238 48.29 108.70 -17.32
CA ARG A 238 46.97 109.26 -17.66
C ARG A 238 46.64 110.50 -16.85
N GLU A 239 46.96 110.49 -15.55
CA GLU A 239 46.77 111.65 -14.67
C GLU A 239 47.66 112.83 -15.09
N GLU A 240 48.90 112.57 -15.54
CA GLU A 240 49.79 113.61 -16.09
C GLU A 240 49.32 114.17 -17.45
N ALA A 241 48.61 113.37 -18.26
CA ALA A 241 48.08 113.79 -19.55
C ALA A 241 46.79 114.64 -19.40
N GLU A 242 45.92 114.32 -18.44
CA GLU A 242 44.74 115.15 -18.13
C GLU A 242 45.13 116.52 -17.55
N ALA A 243 46.20 116.58 -16.75
CA ALA A 243 46.74 117.85 -16.25
C ALA A 243 47.26 118.78 -17.38
N LYS A 244 47.82 118.24 -18.47
CA LYS A 244 48.32 119.01 -19.62
C LYS A 244 47.23 119.42 -20.62
N ALA A 245 46.11 118.71 -20.69
CA ALA A 245 45.00 119.04 -21.59
C ALA A 245 44.14 120.23 -21.10
N ALA A 246 44.12 120.50 -19.79
CA ALA A 246 43.40 121.64 -19.22
C ALA A 246 44.09 123.01 -19.49
N GLU A 247 45.38 123.02 -19.85
CA GLU A 247 46.19 124.24 -19.98
C GLU A 247 46.13 124.89 -21.39
N LEU A 248 45.71 124.14 -22.43
CA LEU A 248 45.74 124.55 -23.84
C LEU A 248 44.43 125.17 -24.39
N LEU A 249 43.42 125.39 -23.54
CA LEU A 249 42.09 125.91 -23.91
C LEU A 249 41.97 127.45 -23.90
N LYS A 250 43.08 128.18 -24.00
CA LYS A 250 43.11 129.65 -24.16
C LYS A 250 43.80 130.02 -25.47
N GLU A 251 43.02 130.62 -26.36
CA GLU A 251 43.43 131.42 -27.54
C GLU A 251 43.84 130.65 -28.80
N ILE A 252 42.89 130.46 -29.74
CA ILE A 252 43.20 130.27 -31.17
C ILE A 252 42.23 131.09 -32.02
N GLU A 253 42.78 132.07 -32.75
CA GLU A 253 42.14 132.87 -33.79
C GLU A 253 42.24 132.16 -35.16
N CYS A 254 41.19 132.25 -35.98
CA CYS A 254 41.17 131.68 -37.34
C CYS A 254 42.02 132.55 -38.31
N PRO A 255 43.10 132.02 -38.92
CA PRO A 255 44.05 132.78 -39.73
C PRO A 255 43.54 133.27 -41.09
N TYR A 256 42.30 132.96 -41.48
CA TYR A 256 41.82 133.20 -42.85
C TYR A 256 40.56 134.09 -42.94
N CYS A 257 39.98 134.51 -41.81
CA CYS A 257 38.77 135.35 -41.83
C CYS A 257 38.59 136.33 -40.66
N HIS A 258 39.56 136.45 -39.72
CA HIS A 258 39.59 137.41 -38.59
C HIS A 258 38.29 137.58 -37.78
N LYS A 259 37.38 136.60 -37.82
CA LYS A 259 36.18 136.58 -36.98
C LYS A 259 36.45 135.81 -35.70
N LYS A 260 36.28 136.50 -34.56
CA LYS A 260 36.34 135.89 -33.22
C LYS A 260 35.02 135.14 -32.96
N PHE A 261 35.11 133.81 -32.88
CA PHE A 261 34.02 132.96 -32.39
C PHE A 261 34.35 132.50 -30.98
N LYS A 262 33.41 132.69 -30.04
CA LYS A 262 33.41 131.98 -28.75
C LYS A 262 32.26 130.97 -28.80
N LEU A 263 32.59 129.69 -28.87
CA LEU A 263 31.68 128.57 -28.70
C LEU A 263 32.16 127.72 -27.52
N GLY A 264 31.21 127.41 -26.62
CA GLY A 264 31.22 126.22 -25.79
C GLY A 264 31.90 126.33 -24.42
N ASN A 265 31.17 126.01 -23.36
CA ASN A 265 31.06 124.62 -22.87
C ASN A 265 30.43 124.60 -21.47
N GLU A 266 29.39 123.81 -21.25
CA GLU A 266 29.23 123.08 -20.00
C GLU A 266 28.75 121.66 -20.32
N VAL A 267 29.63 120.72 -19.97
CA VAL A 267 29.52 119.27 -20.11
C VAL A 267 29.01 118.72 -18.79
N LYS A 268 28.12 117.73 -18.86
CA LYS A 268 27.97 116.68 -17.86
C LYS A 268 28.29 115.35 -18.52
#